data_AF-A0A0L8ICU2-F1
#
_entry.id   AF-A0A0L8ICU2-F1
#
_cell.length_a   1.000
_cell.length_b   1.000
_cell.length_c   1.000
_cell.angle_alpha   90.00
_cell.angle_beta   90.00
_cell.angle_gamma   90.00
#
_symmetry.space_group_name_H-M   'P 1'
#
loop_
_entity.id
_entity.type
_entity.pdbx_description
1 polymer ?
#
loop_
_entity_poly.entity_id
_entity_poly.type
_entity_poly.pdbx_seq_one_letter_code
_entity_poly.pdbx_strand_id
1 'polypeptide(L)'
;MARENYPLPIKSKWGFYDDYIFSKESYEKVTDKSPIFGLDCEMCKTSDGVYSLTRVSLVNEKLETVYDTLVKPKHKIIDYLFR
;
A
#
# COMPACT_ATOMS: atom_id res chain seq x y z
N MET A 1 -5.45 13.90 -9.17
CA MET A 1 -4.39 14.22 -10.15
C MET A 1 -3.13 13.56 -9.64
N ALA A 2 -2.55 12.66 -10.41
CA ALA A 2 -1.22 12.09 -10.17
C ALA A 2 -0.18 13.13 -10.64
N ARG A 3 1.01 13.20 -10.04
CA ARG A 3 2.13 13.87 -10.74
C ARG A 3 2.31 13.08 -12.03
N GLU A 4 2.30 13.76 -13.17
CA GLU A 4 2.41 13.13 -14.49
C GLU A 4 3.46 12.01 -14.43
N ASN A 5 3.00 10.78 -14.70
CA ASN A 5 3.74 9.51 -14.73
C ASN A 5 3.81 8.65 -13.45
N TYR A 6 3.39 9.10 -12.27
CA TYR A 6 3.33 8.21 -11.09
C TYR A 6 2.06 8.43 -10.26
N PRO A 7 1.32 7.37 -9.87
CA PRO A 7 0.13 7.46 -9.02
C PRO A 7 0.50 7.75 -7.56
N LEU A 8 1.49 8.62 -7.33
CA LEU A 8 1.82 9.10 -6.01
C LEU A 8 0.74 10.10 -5.57
N PRO A 9 0.31 10.02 -4.30
CA PRO A 9 -0.63 10.97 -3.75
C PRO A 9 -0.05 12.38 -3.83
N ILE A 10 -0.71 13.26 -4.58
CA ILE A 10 -0.45 14.69 -4.46
C ILE A 10 -1.02 15.13 -3.11
N LYS A 11 -0.23 15.86 -2.31
CA LYS A 11 -0.73 16.61 -1.15
C LYS A 11 -1.86 17.52 -1.63
N SER A 12 -3.09 17.06 -1.48
CA SER A 12 -4.29 17.80 -1.86
C SER A 12 -4.75 18.62 -0.66
N LYS A 13 -5.45 19.73 -0.89
CA LYS A 13 -6.06 20.53 0.18
C LYS A 13 -7.10 19.77 1.04
N TRP A 14 -7.43 18.53 0.66
CA TRP A 14 -8.47 17.71 1.28
C TRP A 14 -7.95 16.67 2.27
N GLY A 15 -6.65 16.67 2.59
CA GLY A 15 -6.09 15.93 3.73
C GLY A 15 -5.98 14.41 3.62
N PHE A 16 -6.42 13.80 2.51
CA PHE A 16 -6.43 12.33 2.35
C PHE A 16 -5.06 11.64 2.40
N TYR A 17 -3.96 12.40 2.36
CA TYR A 17 -2.59 11.88 2.36
C TYR A 17 -1.65 12.71 3.25
N ASP A 18 -2.19 13.33 4.30
CA ASP A 18 -1.39 14.18 5.18
C ASP A 18 -0.28 13.39 5.90
N ASP A 19 -0.56 12.12 6.21
CA ASP A 19 0.38 11.19 6.83
C ASP A 19 1.27 10.45 5.81
N TYR A 20 1.19 10.79 4.52
CA TYR A 20 2.05 10.15 3.52
C TYR A 20 3.50 10.61 3.69
N ILE A 21 4.38 9.64 3.97
CA ILE A 21 5.82 9.87 4.18
C ILE A 21 6.57 9.31 2.98
N PHE A 22 7.36 10.16 2.33
CA PHE A 22 8.33 9.71 1.35
C PHE A 22 9.45 8.95 2.05
N SER A 23 9.80 7.77 1.53
CA SER A 23 10.92 6.97 2.03
C SER A 23 12.30 7.58 1.72
N LYS A 24 12.37 8.52 0.78
CA LYS A 24 13.59 9.24 0.37
C LYS A 24 13.27 10.71 0.08
N GLU A 25 14.26 11.58 0.19
CA GLU A 25 14.14 13.01 -0.15
C GLU A 25 13.91 13.23 -1.65
N SER A 26 14.49 12.38 -2.50
CA SER A 26 14.32 12.40 -3.95
C SER A 26 14.30 10.98 -4.53
N TYR A 27 13.73 10.85 -5.73
CA TYR A 27 13.64 9.60 -6.47
C TYR A 27 14.20 9.81 -7.88
N GLU A 28 15.04 8.89 -8.32
CA GLU A 28 15.54 8.84 -9.69
C GLU A 28 14.43 8.41 -10.66
N LYS A 29 14.58 8.78 -11.93
CA LYS A 29 13.64 8.35 -12.98
C LYS A 29 13.72 6.84 -13.18
N VAL A 30 12.57 6.17 -13.30
CA VAL A 30 12.50 4.74 -13.62
C VAL A 30 13.17 4.47 -14.97
N THR A 31 13.97 3.39 -14.98
CA THR A 31 14.66 2.82 -16.15
C THR A 31 14.28 1.35 -16.32
N ASP A 32 14.65 0.76 -17.45
CA ASP A 32 14.54 -0.69 -17.72
C ASP A 32 15.32 -1.57 -16.72
N LYS A 33 16.26 -0.98 -15.97
CA LYS A 33 17.05 -1.63 -14.92
C LYS A 33 16.51 -1.39 -13.51
N SER A 34 15.36 -0.73 -13.37
CA SER A 34 14.78 -0.48 -12.04
C SER A 34 14.23 -1.78 -11.44
N PRO A 35 14.37 -1.99 -10.12
CA PRO A 35 13.86 -3.19 -9.46
C PRO A 35 12.33 -3.25 -9.58
N ILE A 36 11.80 -4.46 -9.71
CA ILE A 36 10.36 -4.72 -9.82
C ILE A 36 9.90 -5.44 -8.55
N PHE A 37 8.78 -4.98 -8.00
CA PHE A 37 8.18 -5.59 -6.83
C PHE A 37 6.76 -6.06 -7.12
N GLY A 38 6.43 -7.26 -6.66
CA GLY A 38 5.06 -7.75 -6.58
C GLY A 38 4.46 -7.35 -5.23
N LEU A 39 3.33 -6.65 -5.24
CA LEU A 39 2.59 -6.23 -4.05
C LEU A 39 1.24 -6.95 -4.03
N ASP A 40 0.91 -7.53 -2.88
CA ASP A 40 -0.40 -8.11 -2.61
C ASP A 40 -0.88 -7.76 -1.19
N CYS A 41 -2.19 -7.67 -1.04
CA CYS A 41 -2.83 -7.23 0.20
C CYS A 41 -4.01 -8.14 0.53
N GLU A 42 -4.15 -8.47 1.81
CA GLU A 42 -5.35 -9.12 2.34
C GLU A 42 -6.21 -8.10 3.09
N MET A 43 -7.53 -8.26 2.99
CA MET A 43 -8.49 -7.38 3.63
C MET A 43 -9.58 -8.17 4.36
N CYS A 44 -10.17 -7.56 5.37
CA CYS A 44 -11.35 -8.08 6.07
C CYS A 44 -12.45 -7.02 6.11
N LYS A 45 -13.71 -7.43 6.25
CA LYS A 45 -14.83 -6.49 6.39
C LYS A 45 -14.89 -5.98 7.82
N THR A 46 -14.97 -4.66 7.98
CA THR A 46 -15.02 -4.00 9.29
C THR A 46 -16.39 -3.42 9.61
N SER A 47 -16.62 -3.06 10.87
CA SER A 47 -17.90 -2.62 11.42
C SER A 47 -18.48 -1.35 10.79
N ASP A 48 -17.65 -0.54 10.13
CA ASP A 48 -18.02 0.62 9.33
C ASP A 48 -18.52 0.24 7.92
N GLY A 49 -18.56 -1.06 7.60
CA GLY A 49 -19.07 -1.58 6.34
C GLY A 49 -18.06 -1.58 5.19
N VAL A 50 -16.82 -1.14 5.42
CA VAL A 50 -15.75 -1.13 4.40
C VAL A 50 -14.82 -2.33 4.55
N TYR A 51 -14.05 -2.63 3.51
CA TYR A 51 -12.95 -3.58 3.58
C TYR A 51 -11.69 -2.87 4.08
N SER A 52 -11.15 -3.34 5.19
CA SER A 52 -9.94 -2.81 5.81
C SER A 52 -8.77 -3.75 5.63
N LEU A 53 -7.58 -3.17 5.39
CA LEU A 53 -6.32 -3.89 5.23
C LEU A 53 -5.94 -4.69 6.49
N THR A 54 -5.56 -5.95 6.31
CA THR A 54 -5.16 -6.87 7.39
C THR A 54 -3.81 -7.54 7.17
N ARG A 55 -3.29 -7.58 5.94
CA ARG A 55 -1.92 -8.02 5.64
C ARG A 55 -1.39 -7.31 4.40
N VAL A 56 -0.09 -7.05 4.38
CA VAL A 56 0.64 -6.56 3.20
C VAL A 56 1.81 -7.49 2.96
N SER A 57 1.95 -7.94 1.71
CA SER A 57 3.06 -8.77 1.25
C SER A 57 3.75 -8.13 0.04
N LEU A 58 5.08 -8.08 0.05
CA LEU A 58 5.92 -7.54 -1.01
C LEU A 58 7.03 -8.55 -1.34
N VAL A 59 7.20 -8.86 -2.61
CA VAL A 59 8.30 -9.70 -3.13
C VAL A 59 9.11 -8.94 -4.18
N ASN A 60 10.39 -9.26 -4.31
CA ASN A 60 11.24 -8.72 -5.39
C ASN A 60 11.21 -9.59 -6.66
N GLU A 61 11.92 -9.19 -7.71
CA GLU A 61 11.99 -9.95 -8.97
C GLU A 61 12.63 -11.35 -8.86
N LYS A 62 13.29 -11.66 -7.74
CA LYS A 62 13.84 -12.99 -7.43
C LYS A 62 12.87 -13.85 -6.62
N LEU A 63 11.63 -13.38 -6.43
CA LEU A 63 10.60 -14.00 -5.60
C LEU A 63 10.97 -14.07 -4.10
N GLU A 64 11.91 -13.23 -3.65
CA GLU A 64 12.28 -13.12 -2.25
C GLU A 64 11.33 -12.17 -1.54
N THR A 65 10.86 -12.55 -0.35
CA THR A 65 10.00 -11.70 0.49
C THR A 65 10.78 -10.50 1.02
N VAL A 66 10.32 -9.31 0.69
CA VAL A 66 10.89 -8.02 1.13
C VAL A 66 10.13 -7.49 2.34
N TYR A 67 8.81 -7.70 2.36
CA TYR A 67 7.94 -7.25 3.44
C TYR A 67 6.76 -8.21 3.56
N ASP A 68 6.45 -8.66 4.76
CA ASP A 68 5.25 -9.45 5.05
C ASP A 68 4.82 -9.12 6.48
N THR A 69 3.69 -8.44 6.64
CA THR A 69 3.28 -7.93 7.95
C THR A 69 1.76 -7.88 8.09
N LEU A 70 1.28 -8.29 9.26
CA LEU A 70 -0.11 -8.16 9.67
C LEU A 70 -0.41 -6.71 10.09
N VAL A 71 -1.56 -6.22 9.64
CA VAL A 71 -2.07 -4.88 9.96
C VAL A 71 -3.27 -5.05 10.86
N LYS A 72 -3.34 -4.27 11.94
CA LYS A 72 -4.53 -4.19 12.80
C LYS A 72 -5.46 -3.09 12.29
N PRO A 73 -6.67 -3.40 11.79
CA PRO A 73 -7.61 -2.37 11.37
C PRO A 73 -8.02 -1.46 12.53
N LYS A 74 -8.36 -0.20 12.20
CA LYS A 74 -8.89 0.76 13.18
C LYS A 74 -10.28 0.34 13.69
N HIS A 75 -11.12 -0.16 12.80
CA HIS A 75 -12.46 -0.62 13.10
C HIS A 75 -12.48 -2.13 13.39
N LYS A 76 -13.46 -2.58 14.19
CA LYS A 76 -13.58 -4.00 14.56
C LYS A 76 -13.88 -4.83 13.31
N ILE A 77 -13.15 -5.93 13.13
CA ILE A 77 -13.42 -6.91 12.08
C ILE A 77 -14.74 -7.63 12.40
N ILE A 78 -15.64 -7.69 11.41
CA ILE A 78 -16.93 -8.38 11.50
C ILE A 78 -17.01 -9.60 10.58
N ASP A 79 -16.19 -9.65 9.52
CA ASP A 79 -16.07 -10.81 8.64
C ASP A 79 -14.61 -10.91 8.14
N TYR A 80 -14.00 -12.08 8.34
CA TYR A 80 -12.61 -12.33 7.98
C TYR A 80 -12.41 -12.84 6.54
N LEU A 81 -13.47 -13.19 5.81
CA LEU A 81 -13.41 -13.53 4.39
C LEU A 81 -12.49 -14.72 4.02
N PHE A 82 -12.38 -15.74 4.87
CA PHE A 82 -11.51 -16.90 4.64
C PHE A 82 -12.05 -17.94 3.63
N ARG A 83 -12.79 -17.53 2.59
CA ARG A 83 -13.48 -18.48 1.70
C ARG A 83 -13.39 -18.14 0.22
#